data_AF-A0A926Q6R5-F1
#
_entry.id   AF-A0A926Q6R5-F1
#
_cell.length_a   1.000
_cell.length_b   1.000
_cell.length_c   1.000
_cell.angle_alpha   90.00
_cell.angle_beta   90.00
_cell.angle_gamma   90.00
#
_symmetry.space_group_name_H-M   'P 1'
#
loop_
_entity.id
_entity.type
_entity.pdbx_description
1 polymer ?
#
loop_
_entity_poly.entity_id
_entity_poly.type
_entity_poly.pdbx_seq_one_letter_code
_entity_poly.pdbx_strand_id
1 'polypeptide(L)'
;MSSATSDDTGTGTGSATAGPVDQTTPEAVMTSWLGAMVAGDGNTVCSLMATQGKAISSIPGAADACGKTITPMLDQIKELGAAFQGLKISGATVKGNTATFESVTTEPALAADVVASFKAVKIGGKWYVTQG
;
A
#
# COMPACT_ATOMS: atom_id res chain seq x y z
N MET A 1 16.72 7.52 43.43
CA MET A 1 17.13 7.61 42.01
C MET A 1 16.39 6.51 41.28
N SER A 2 15.48 6.91 40.39
CA SER A 2 14.53 6.04 39.70
C SER A 2 15.16 5.49 38.43
N SER A 3 15.01 4.19 38.18
CA SER A 3 15.16 3.59 36.86
C SER A 3 14.03 2.58 36.66
N ALA A 4 13.03 3.00 35.87
CA ALA A 4 11.94 2.15 35.41
C ALA A 4 12.46 1.18 34.33
N THR A 5 12.04 -0.07 34.40
CA THR A 5 12.19 -1.05 33.32
C THR A 5 10.80 -1.55 32.96
N SER A 6 10.59 -1.66 31.66
CA SER A 6 9.40 -1.96 30.87
C SER A 6 8.48 -3.07 31.42
N ASP A 7 7.18 -2.92 31.16
CA ASP A 7 6.41 -3.88 30.35
C ASP A 7 5.05 -3.27 30.01
N ASP A 8 4.94 -2.71 28.80
CA ASP A 8 3.67 -2.31 28.19
C ASP A 8 3.07 -3.56 27.54
N THR A 9 2.27 -4.31 28.29
CA THR A 9 1.37 -5.32 27.73
C THR A 9 0.07 -4.62 27.35
N GLY A 10 0.08 -3.93 26.21
CA GLY A 10 -1.13 -3.44 25.55
C GLY A 10 -1.85 -4.57 24.82
N THR A 11 -2.75 -5.27 25.51
CA THR A 11 -3.78 -6.13 24.89
C THR A 11 -4.76 -5.24 24.12
N GLY A 12 -4.49 -5.05 22.83
CA GLY A 12 -5.40 -4.41 21.87
C GLY A 12 -6.05 -5.44 20.96
N THR A 13 -7.36 -5.58 21.09
CA THR A 13 -8.26 -6.30 20.16
C THR A 13 -7.83 -6.10 18.71
N GLY A 14 -7.50 -7.21 18.04
CA GLY A 14 -6.97 -7.24 16.67
C GLY A 14 -7.91 -6.61 15.65
N SER A 15 -7.70 -5.32 15.39
CA SER A 15 -7.76 -4.84 14.02
C SER A 15 -6.52 -5.40 13.33
N ALA A 16 -6.66 -6.01 12.17
CA ALA A 16 -5.52 -6.35 11.32
C ALA A 16 -4.73 -5.06 11.11
N THR A 17 -3.65 -4.90 11.88
CA THR A 17 -2.73 -3.79 11.71
C THR A 17 -2.18 -4.00 10.32
N ALA A 18 -2.55 -3.10 9.40
CA ALA A 18 -1.88 -2.99 8.11
C ALA A 18 -0.38 -3.10 8.42
N GLY A 19 0.28 -4.12 7.88
CA GLY A 19 1.69 -4.36 8.16
C GLY A 19 2.51 -3.10 7.90
N PRO A 20 3.74 -2.99 8.46
CA PRO A 20 4.57 -1.82 8.26
C PRO A 20 4.61 -1.44 6.78
N VAL A 21 4.21 -0.21 6.49
CA VAL A 21 4.21 0.31 5.12
C VAL A 21 5.65 0.37 4.64
N ASP A 22 5.99 -0.42 3.62
CA ASP A 22 7.33 -0.48 3.06
C ASP A 22 7.36 0.23 1.71
N GLN A 23 8.14 1.31 1.63
CA GLN A 23 8.29 2.14 0.43
C GLN A 23 9.73 2.10 -0.11
N THR A 24 10.51 1.09 0.27
CA THR A 24 11.93 0.96 -0.12
C THR A 24 12.11 0.46 -1.55
N THR A 25 11.21 -0.41 -2.02
CA THR A 25 11.18 -0.94 -3.39
C THR A 25 9.79 -0.76 -4.02
N PRO A 26 9.68 -0.76 -5.36
CA PRO A 26 8.39 -0.65 -6.02
C PRO A 26 7.48 -1.84 -5.75
N GLU A 27 8.02 -3.06 -5.61
CA GLU A 27 7.26 -4.25 -5.23
C GLU A 27 6.75 -4.16 -3.79
N ALA A 28 7.57 -3.65 -2.87
CA ALA A 28 7.19 -3.50 -1.47
C ALA A 28 6.05 -2.49 -1.32
N VAL A 29 6.13 -1.32 -1.98
CA VAL A 29 5.04 -0.33 -1.89
C VAL A 29 3.74 -0.85 -2.50
N MET A 30 3.83 -1.58 -3.62
CA MET A 30 2.65 -2.16 -4.24
C MET A 30 2.02 -3.22 -3.35
N THR A 31 2.84 -4.03 -2.69
CA THR A 31 2.37 -5.04 -1.72
C THR A 31 1.71 -4.37 -0.52
N SER A 32 2.29 -3.32 0.05
CA SER A 32 1.68 -2.53 1.13
C SER A 32 0.38 -1.85 0.70
N TRP A 33 0.33 -1.32 -0.53
CA TRP A 33 -0.86 -0.66 -1.08
C TRP A 33 -2.02 -1.63 -1.28
N LEU A 34 -1.76 -2.80 -1.88
CA LEU A 34 -2.77 -3.85 -2.02
C LEU A 34 -3.18 -4.42 -0.65
N GLY A 35 -2.23 -4.61 0.27
CA GLY A 35 -2.53 -5.02 1.64
C GLY A 35 -3.47 -4.05 2.34
N ALA A 36 -3.28 -2.74 2.16
CA ALA A 36 -4.17 -1.73 2.70
C ALA A 36 -5.56 -1.75 2.04
N MET A 37 -5.64 -1.97 0.71
CA MET A 37 -6.93 -2.10 0.02
C MET A 37 -7.75 -3.27 0.57
N VAL A 38 -7.09 -4.42 0.74
CA VAL A 38 -7.70 -5.65 1.24
C VAL A 38 -8.08 -5.54 2.72
N ALA A 39 -7.32 -4.77 3.50
CA ALA A 39 -7.64 -4.48 4.90
C ALA A 39 -8.81 -3.49 5.06
N GLY A 40 -9.20 -2.78 4.00
CA GLY A 40 -10.18 -1.69 4.07
C GLY A 40 -9.59 -0.35 4.53
N ASP A 41 -8.27 -0.21 4.56
CA ASP A 41 -7.59 0.99 5.04
C ASP A 41 -7.37 2.02 3.91
N GLY A 42 -8.43 2.77 3.62
CA GLY A 42 -8.41 3.78 2.56
C GLY A 42 -7.43 4.92 2.80
N ASN A 43 -7.15 5.26 4.06
CA ASN A 43 -6.18 6.30 4.37
C ASN A 43 -4.76 5.86 4.00
N THR A 44 -4.39 4.61 4.28
CA THR A 44 -3.09 4.05 3.88
C THR A 44 -2.99 3.87 2.38
N VAL A 45 -4.02 3.33 1.71
CA VAL A 45 -4.08 3.21 0.24
C VAL A 45 -3.80 4.56 -0.42
N CYS A 46 -4.50 5.61 0.02
CA CYS A 46 -4.32 6.94 -0.53
C CYS A 46 -2.97 7.56 -0.15
N SER A 47 -2.46 7.34 1.06
CA SER A 47 -1.15 7.85 1.49
C SER A 47 0.02 7.27 0.68
N LEU A 48 -0.15 6.04 0.20
CA LEU A 48 0.79 5.31 -0.64
C LEU A 48 0.71 5.67 -2.12
N MET A 49 -0.32 6.43 -2.50
CA MET A 49 -0.50 6.87 -3.88
C MET A 49 0.25 8.17 -4.17
N ALA A 50 0.62 8.32 -5.44
CA ALA A 50 1.09 9.56 -6.02
C ALA A 50 0.24 9.96 -7.22
N THR A 51 -0.06 11.25 -7.30
CA THR A 51 -0.84 11.89 -8.36
C THR A 51 -0.04 13.06 -8.90
N GLN A 52 0.08 13.15 -10.23
CA GLN A 52 0.86 14.21 -10.90
C GLN A 52 2.30 14.36 -10.37
N GLY A 53 2.96 13.24 -10.04
CA GLY A 53 4.33 13.23 -9.51
C GLY A 53 4.48 13.76 -8.09
N LYS A 54 3.37 13.93 -7.36
CA LYS A 54 3.35 14.29 -5.94
C LYS A 54 2.69 13.18 -5.13
N ALA A 55 3.30 12.81 -4.00
CA ALA A 55 2.68 11.89 -3.07
C ALA A 55 1.43 12.54 -2.46
N ILE A 56 0.30 11.83 -2.43
CA ILE A 56 -0.93 12.31 -1.81
C ILE A 56 -0.70 12.61 -0.33
N SER A 57 0.13 11.81 0.34
CA SER A 57 0.56 12.03 1.73
C SER A 57 1.29 13.35 1.97
N SER A 58 1.82 13.99 0.92
CA SER A 58 2.43 15.33 1.03
C SER A 58 1.41 16.47 0.95
N ILE A 59 0.15 16.18 0.61
CA ILE A 59 -0.92 17.18 0.49
C ILE A 59 -1.79 17.11 1.77
N PRO A 60 -1.90 18.21 2.55
CA PRO A 60 -2.70 18.23 3.76
C PRO A 60 -4.15 17.85 3.48
N GLY A 61 -4.66 16.81 4.17
CA GLY A 61 -6.06 16.37 4.06
C GLY A 61 -6.41 15.56 2.81
N ALA A 62 -5.49 15.37 1.85
CA ALA A 62 -5.81 14.66 0.61
C ALA A 62 -5.97 13.14 0.82
N ALA A 63 -5.14 12.53 1.68
CA ALA A 63 -5.25 11.10 1.99
C ALA A 63 -6.58 10.76 2.69
N ASP A 64 -7.05 11.63 3.59
CA ASP A 64 -8.32 11.46 4.30
C ASP A 64 -9.53 11.62 3.36
N ALA A 65 -9.51 12.64 2.50
CA ALA A 65 -10.56 12.85 1.50
C ALA A 65 -10.62 11.71 0.47
N CYS A 66 -9.46 11.26 -0.01
CA CYS A 66 -9.34 10.10 -0.89
C CYS A 66 -9.82 8.83 -0.17
N GLY A 67 -9.38 8.61 1.07
CA GLY A 67 -9.74 7.47 1.90
C GLY A 67 -11.25 7.35 2.02
N LYS A 68 -11.94 8.42 2.44
CA LYS A 68 -13.41 8.48 2.51
C LYS A 68 -14.11 8.19 1.19
N THR A 69 -13.51 8.61 0.08
CA THR A 69 -14.06 8.35 -1.26
C THR A 69 -13.97 6.88 -1.64
N ILE A 70 -12.86 6.23 -1.30
CA ILE A 70 -12.60 4.83 -1.65
C ILE A 70 -13.10 3.84 -0.61
N THR A 71 -13.37 4.25 0.64
CA THR A 71 -13.90 3.38 1.71
C THR A 71 -15.03 2.45 1.25
N PRO A 72 -16.12 2.93 0.61
CA PRO A 72 -17.19 2.03 0.16
C PRO A 72 -16.73 1.03 -0.91
N MET A 73 -15.74 1.40 -1.74
CA MET A 73 -15.13 0.50 -2.72
C MET A 73 -14.21 -0.53 -2.04
N LEU A 74 -13.48 -0.11 -1.00
CA LEU A 74 -12.60 -1.01 -0.24
C LEU A 74 -13.40 -2.02 0.59
N ASP A 75 -14.56 -1.66 1.11
CA ASP A 75 -15.44 -2.60 1.79
C ASP A 75 -15.89 -3.73 0.85
N GLN A 76 -16.10 -3.45 -0.44
CA GLN A 76 -16.35 -4.48 -1.45
C GLN A 76 -15.11 -5.34 -1.73
N ILE A 77 -13.92 -4.72 -1.78
CA ILE A 77 -12.65 -5.44 -2.00
C ILE A 77 -12.29 -6.32 -0.80
N LYS A 78 -12.66 -5.91 0.42
CA LYS A 78 -12.43 -6.68 1.64
C LYS A 78 -13.11 -8.05 1.61
N GLU A 79 -14.29 -8.15 0.99
CA GLU A 79 -14.94 -9.45 0.75
C GLU A 79 -14.14 -10.34 -0.21
N LEU A 80 -13.43 -9.72 -1.16
CA LEU A 80 -12.49 -10.39 -2.07
C LEU A 80 -11.10 -10.59 -1.44
N GLY A 81 -10.88 -10.09 -0.22
CA GLY A 81 -9.58 -10.02 0.43
C GLY A 81 -8.89 -11.36 0.66
N ALA A 82 -9.67 -12.43 0.82
CA ALA A 82 -9.15 -13.80 0.89
C ALA A 82 -8.39 -14.18 -0.39
N ALA A 83 -8.82 -13.67 -1.56
CA ALA A 83 -8.15 -13.89 -2.83
C ALA A 83 -6.89 -13.04 -3.00
N PHE A 84 -6.53 -12.19 -2.05
CA PHE A 84 -5.29 -11.42 -2.04
C PHE A 84 -4.42 -11.75 -0.82
N GLN A 85 -4.80 -12.73 -0.01
CA GLN A 85 -3.96 -13.21 1.09
C GLN A 85 -2.71 -13.89 0.54
N GLY A 86 -1.56 -13.59 1.15
CA GLY A 86 -0.28 -14.10 0.72
C GLY A 86 0.27 -13.42 -0.54
N LEU A 87 -0.25 -12.24 -0.89
CA LEU A 87 0.19 -11.47 -2.05
C LEU A 87 1.72 -11.33 -2.10
N LYS A 88 2.31 -11.84 -3.18
CA LYS A 88 3.71 -11.58 -3.52
C LYS A 88 3.78 -10.95 -4.89
N ILE A 89 4.68 -9.98 -5.05
CA ILE A 89 4.94 -9.30 -6.32
C ILE A 89 6.44 -9.38 -6.56
N SER A 90 6.84 -9.77 -7.76
CA SER A 90 8.26 -9.85 -8.13
C SER A 90 8.47 -9.56 -9.61
N GLY A 91 9.58 -8.91 -9.94
CA GLY A 91 9.96 -8.61 -11.32
C GLY A 91 9.54 -7.23 -11.82
N ALA A 92 9.39 -6.23 -10.93
CA ALA A 92 9.08 -4.88 -11.39
C ALA A 92 10.25 -4.31 -12.20
N THR A 93 9.93 -3.66 -13.32
CA THR A 93 10.96 -3.05 -14.19
C THR A 93 11.20 -1.62 -13.74
N VAL A 94 12.35 -1.38 -13.08
CA VAL A 94 12.74 -0.05 -12.61
C VAL A 94 13.51 0.71 -13.70
N LYS A 95 13.00 1.87 -14.10
CA LYS A 95 13.63 2.83 -15.03
C LYS A 95 13.77 4.19 -14.33
N GLY A 96 14.94 4.42 -13.73
CA GLY A 96 15.24 5.65 -12.99
C GLY A 96 14.33 5.83 -11.78
N ASN A 97 13.48 6.86 -11.80
CA ASN A 97 12.51 7.15 -10.73
C ASN A 97 11.12 6.56 -10.99
N THR A 98 10.96 5.71 -11.99
CA THR A 98 9.69 5.07 -12.32
C THR A 98 9.87 3.55 -12.37
N ALA A 99 8.86 2.81 -11.99
CA ALA A 99 8.81 1.35 -12.09
C ALA A 99 7.50 0.93 -12.74
N THR A 100 7.56 -0.01 -13.68
CA THR A 100 6.37 -0.62 -14.30
C THR A 100 6.23 -2.05 -13.83
N PHE A 101 4.99 -2.53 -13.80
CA PHE A 101 4.68 -3.89 -13.37
C PHE A 101 4.10 -4.76 -14.51
N GLU A 102 4.34 -4.39 -15.76
CA GLU A 102 3.80 -5.10 -16.94
C GLU A 102 4.27 -6.56 -17.07
N SER A 103 5.36 -6.92 -16.41
CA SER A 103 5.96 -8.27 -16.47
C SER A 103 6.15 -8.89 -15.08
N VAL A 104 5.38 -8.45 -14.09
CA VAL A 104 5.50 -9.02 -12.75
C VAL A 104 4.83 -10.37 -12.64
N THR A 105 5.40 -11.19 -11.79
CA THR A 105 4.73 -12.36 -11.25
C THR A 105 4.01 -11.95 -9.98
N THR A 106 2.70 -12.21 -9.91
CA THR A 106 1.95 -12.11 -8.66
C THR A 106 1.43 -13.47 -8.20
N GLU A 107 1.46 -13.70 -6.91
CA GLU A 107 0.74 -14.82 -6.29
C GLU A 107 -0.24 -14.24 -5.29
N PRO A 108 -1.56 -14.44 -5.46
CA PRO A 108 -2.22 -15.15 -6.57
C PRO A 108 -2.22 -14.35 -7.89
N ALA A 109 -2.37 -15.06 -9.02
CA ALA A 109 -2.28 -14.50 -10.37
C ALA A 109 -3.35 -13.44 -10.68
N LEU A 110 -4.49 -13.47 -9.97
CA LEU A 110 -5.57 -12.48 -10.09
C LEU A 110 -5.09 -11.04 -9.77
N ALA A 111 -4.04 -10.90 -8.96
CA ALA A 111 -3.45 -9.61 -8.67
C ALA A 111 -2.59 -9.07 -9.83
N ALA A 112 -2.18 -9.89 -10.80
CA ALA A 112 -1.29 -9.48 -11.86
C ALA A 112 -1.97 -8.48 -12.79
N ASP A 113 -3.23 -8.70 -13.16
CA ASP A 113 -4.02 -7.78 -13.99
C ASP A 113 -4.21 -6.42 -13.32
N VAL A 114 -4.46 -6.44 -12.00
CA VAL A 114 -4.57 -5.22 -11.19
C VAL A 114 -3.24 -4.50 -11.18
N VAL A 115 -2.16 -5.17 -10.77
CA VAL A 115 -0.83 -4.60 -10.62
C VAL A 115 -0.25 -4.09 -11.95
N ALA A 116 -0.49 -4.79 -13.06
CA ALA A 116 -0.05 -4.39 -14.40
C ALA A 116 -0.69 -3.07 -14.87
N SER A 117 -1.87 -2.72 -14.35
CA SER A 117 -2.54 -1.44 -14.63
C SER A 117 -1.96 -0.26 -13.84
N PHE A 118 -1.02 -0.53 -12.93
CA PHE A 118 -0.37 0.50 -12.12
C PHE A 118 1.11 0.63 -12.43
N LYS A 119 1.69 1.71 -11.94
CA LYS A 119 3.13 1.99 -11.95
C LYS A 119 3.53 2.46 -10.56
N ALA A 120 4.84 2.48 -10.29
CA ALA A 120 5.37 3.11 -9.10
C ALA A 120 6.32 4.24 -9.47
N VAL A 121 6.32 5.30 -8.67
CA VAL A 121 7.20 6.48 -8.85
C VAL A 121 7.95 6.77 -7.57
N LYS A 122 9.23 7.09 -7.69
CA LYS A 122 10.10 7.44 -6.56
C LYS A 122 10.08 8.95 -6.35
N ILE A 123 9.58 9.38 -5.19
CA ILE A 123 9.46 10.78 -4.79
C ILE A 123 10.15 10.94 -3.43
N GLY A 124 11.16 11.82 -3.34
CA GLY A 124 11.85 12.06 -2.06
C GLY A 124 12.49 10.81 -1.45
N GLY A 125 12.93 9.86 -2.27
CA GLY A 125 13.55 8.61 -1.82
C GLY A 125 12.59 7.46 -1.52
N LYS A 126 11.27 7.69 -1.54
CA LYS A 126 10.23 6.69 -1.28
C LYS A 126 9.46 6.35 -2.55
N TRP A 127 9.07 5.09 -2.70
CA TRP A 127 8.19 4.67 -3.80
C TRP A 127 6.73 4.91 -3.44
N TYR A 128 5.94 5.27 -4.45
CA TYR A 128 4.50 5.50 -4.37
C TYR A 128 3.81 4.85 -5.57
N VAL A 129 2.61 4.31 -5.37
CA VAL A 129 1.80 3.73 -6.43
C VAL A 129 1.12 4.86 -7.22
N THR A 130 1.11 4.76 -8.54
CA THR A 130 0.43 5.71 -9.42
C THR A 130 -0.26 4.95 -10.55
N GLN A 131 -1.27 5.56 -11.16
CA GLN A 131 -1.99 4.93 -12.26
C GLN A 131 -1.07 4.82 -13.48
N GLY A 132 -1.08 3.65 -14.13
CA GLY A 132 -0.20 3.30 -15.25
C GLY A 132 -0.60 3.94 -16.56
#